data_AF-A0A838VRV2-F1
#
_entry.id   AF-A0A838VRV2-F1
#
_cell.length_a   1.000
_cell.length_b   1.000
_cell.length_c   1.000
_cell.angle_alpha   90.00
_cell.angle_beta   90.00
_cell.angle_gamma   90.00
#
_symmetry.space_group_name_H-M   'P 1'
#
loop_
_entity.id
_entity.type
_entity.pdbx_description
1 polymer ?
#
loop_
_entity_poly.entity_id
_entity_poly.type
_entity_poly.pdbx_seq_one_letter_code
_entity_poly.pdbx_strand_id
1 'polypeptide(L)' 'MTDNIERSDGENWDWEKETREWSAAATDYACFALARRKNKDLVQIIDTKRGLLRFVCIFKDKEQ' A
#
# COMPACT_ATOMS: atom_id res chain seq x y z
N MET A 1 -1.81 -16.03 9.96
CA MET A 1 -2.89 -15.26 9.32
C MET A 1 -2.37 -14.84 7.98
N THR A 2 -2.89 -15.42 6.91
CA THR A 2 -2.55 -14.98 5.56
C THR A 2 -3.48 -13.81 5.28
N ASP A 3 -3.00 -12.59 5.54
CA ASP A 3 -3.76 -11.41 5.16
C ASP A 3 -3.94 -11.45 3.64
N ASN A 4 -5.15 -11.22 3.12
CA ASN A 4 -5.49 -11.24 1.69
C ASN A 4 -4.91 -10.02 0.94
N ILE A 5 -3.68 -9.64 1.28
CA ILE A 5 -2.97 -8.46 0.79
C ILE A 5 -2.02 -8.90 -0.30
N GLU A 6 -2.22 -8.34 -1.49
CA GLU A 6 -1.32 -8.53 -2.61
C GLU A 6 0.05 -7.87 -2.31
N ARG A 7 1.14 -8.56 -2.64
CA ARG A 7 2.50 -8.03 -2.47
C ARG A 7 3.21 -8.14 -3.82
N SER A 8 3.72 -7.01 -4.31
CA SER A 8 4.41 -6.93 -5.60
C SER A 8 5.67 -6.06 -5.51
N ASP A 9 6.61 -6.26 -6.42
CA ASP A 9 7.76 -5.37 -6.57
C ASP A 9 7.36 -4.15 -7.43
N GLY A 10 7.94 -2.99 -7.12
CA GLY A 10 7.56 -1.70 -7.71
C GLY A 10 8.21 -1.40 -9.06
N GLU A 11 8.78 -2.38 -9.75
CA GLU A 11 9.44 -2.18 -11.05
C GLU A 11 8.48 -1.61 -12.11
N ASN A 12 7.19 -1.95 -12.01
CA ASN A 12 6.15 -1.53 -12.95
C ASN A 12 5.07 -0.63 -12.33
N TRP A 13 5.26 -0.15 -11.10
CA TRP A 13 4.26 0.70 -10.48
C TRP A 13 4.40 2.14 -10.95
N ASP A 14 3.35 2.63 -11.60
CA ASP A 14 3.25 3.99 -12.13
C ASP A 14 2.24 4.77 -11.29
N TRP A 15 2.74 5.66 -10.44
CA TRP A 15 1.93 6.46 -9.54
C TRP A 15 0.98 7.43 -10.26
N GLU A 16 1.30 7.80 -11.51
CA GLU A 16 0.44 8.68 -12.33
C GLU A 16 -0.77 7.93 -12.88
N LYS A 17 -0.66 6.62 -13.07
CA LYS A 17 -1.76 5.75 -13.55
C LYS A 17 -2.57 5.11 -12.43
N GLU A 18 -2.11 5.18 -11.19
CA GLU A 18 -2.80 4.60 -10.04
C GLU A 18 -4.01 5.48 -9.65
N THR A 19 -5.21 4.93 -9.83
CA THR A 19 -6.47 5.62 -9.51
C THR A 19 -6.97 5.32 -8.10
N ARG A 20 -6.46 4.27 -7.45
CA ARG A 20 -6.81 3.92 -6.07
C ARG A 20 -6.10 4.86 -5.11
N GLU A 21 -6.65 5.02 -3.90
CA GLU A 21 -5.96 5.81 -2.89
C GLU A 21 -4.69 5.08 -2.43
N TRP A 22 -3.58 5.80 -2.36
CA TRP A 22 -2.31 5.24 -1.96
C TRP A 22 -1.53 6.15 -1.01
N SER A 23 -0.52 5.59 -0.34
CA SER A 23 0.45 6.34 0.46
C SER A 23 1.79 5.64 0.48
N ALA A 24 2.87 6.41 0.60
CA ALA A 24 4.22 5.86 0.74
C ALA A 24 4.57 5.62 2.23
N ALA A 25 5.37 4.60 2.50
CA ALA A 25 5.72 4.14 3.84
C ALA A 25 7.16 3.60 3.90
N ALA A 26 7.78 3.72 5.07
CA ALA A 26 9.13 3.22 5.31
C ALA A 26 9.19 1.69 5.53
N THR A 27 8.09 1.08 6.00
CA THR A 27 7.97 -0.35 6.25
C THR A 27 6.61 -0.88 5.81
N ASP A 28 6.51 -2.19 5.58
CA ASP A 28 5.24 -2.88 5.32
C ASP A 28 4.25 -2.74 6.50
N TYR A 29 4.73 -2.80 7.74
CA TYR A 29 3.94 -2.61 8.95
C TYR A 29 3.29 -1.22 8.99
N ALA A 30 3.99 -0.19 8.52
CA ALA A 30 3.45 1.16 8.45
C ALA A 30 2.24 1.26 7.49
N CYS A 31 2.16 0.42 6.45
CA CYS A 31 0.98 0.37 5.59
C CYS A 31 -0.29 -0.05 6.36
N PHE A 32 -0.18 -1.02 7.26
CA PHE A 32 -1.31 -1.42 8.11
C PHE A 32 -1.74 -0.31 9.07
N ALA A 33 -0.77 0.41 9.64
CA ALA A 33 -1.07 1.55 10.50
C ALA A 33 -1.76 2.69 9.74
N LEU A 34 -1.33 2.96 8.49
CA LEU A 34 -1.95 3.95 7.61
C LEU A 34 -3.38 3.58 7.23
N ALA A 35 -3.63 2.32 6.87
CA ALA A 35 -4.98 1.83 6.56
C ALA A 35 -5.94 2.03 7.74
N ARG A 36 -5.51 1.67 8.96
CA ARG A 36 -6.28 1.89 10.19
C ARG A 36 -6.58 3.36 10.43
N ARG A 37 -5.58 4.25 10.30
CA ARG A 37 -5.76 5.71 10.46
C ARG A 37 -6.71 6.31 9.44
N LYS A 38 -6.71 5.78 8.21
CA LYS A 38 -7.59 6.22 7.12
C LYS A 38 -8.99 5.60 7.18
N ASN A 39 -9.23 4.66 8.11
CA ASN A 39 -10.43 3.82 8.14
C ASN A 39 -10.69 3.09 6.80
N LYS A 40 -9.62 2.59 6.18
CA LYS A 40 -9.65 1.89 4.89
C LYS A 40 -9.04 0.49 5.02
N ASP A 41 -9.27 -0.34 4.02
CA ASP A 41 -8.63 -1.65 3.91
C ASP A 41 -7.35 -1.54 3.09
N LEU A 42 -6.27 -2.17 3.57
CA LEU A 42 -5.03 -2.33 2.83
C LEU A 42 -5.20 -3.51 1.87
N VAL A 43 -5.06 -3.27 0.56
CA VAL A 43 -5.27 -4.31 -0.47
C VAL A 43 -3.99 -4.74 -1.15
N GLN A 44 -3.02 -3.83 -1.26
CA GLN A 44 -1.75 -4.11 -1.92
C GLN A 44 -0.61 -3.35 -1.25
N ILE A 45 0.54 -4.02 -1.10
CA ILE A 45 1.81 -3.41 -0.72
C ILE A 45 2.78 -3.61 -1.88
N ILE A 46 3.32 -2.50 -2.37
CA ILE A 46 4.29 -2.50 -3.47
C ILE A 46 5.64 -2.10 -2.89
N ASP A 47 6.64 -2.96 -3.06
CA ASP A 47 8.00 -2.68 -2.64
C ASP A 47 8.82 -2.11 -3.80
N THR A 48 9.03 -0.79 -3.80
CA THR A 48 9.77 -0.09 -4.85
C THR A 48 11.28 -0.35 -4.82
N LYS A 49 11.79 -1.02 -3.78
CA LYS A 49 13.23 -1.24 -3.50
C LYS A 49 14.08 0.04 -3.48
N ARG A 50 13.47 1.23 -3.41
CA ARG A 50 14.15 2.52 -3.61
C ARG A 50 13.71 3.55 -2.57
N GLY A 51 14.68 4.33 -2.09
CA GLY A 51 14.43 5.46 -1.18
C GLY A 51 14.05 5.08 0.25
N LEU A 52 13.83 6.11 1.08
CA LEU A 52 13.44 5.96 2.49
C LEU A 52 11.97 5.53 2.66
N LEU A 53 11.10 5.94 1.73
CA LEU A 53 9.69 5.54 1.66
C LEU A 53 9.50 4.45 0.62
N ARG A 54 10.17 3.33 0.84
CA ARG A 54 10.31 2.22 -0.09
C ARG A 54 8.98 1.52 -0.43
N PHE A 55 8.02 1.54 0.48
CA PHE A 55 6.75 0.83 0.31
C PHE A 55 5.65 1.76 -0.14
N VAL A 56 4.81 1.29 -1.05
CA VAL A 56 3.57 1.95 -1.43
C VAL A 56 2.42 1.09 -0.95
N CYS A 57 1.51 1.71 -0.21
CA CYS A 57 0.35 1.09 0.38
C CYS A 57 -0.87 1.51 -0.45
N ILE A 58 -1.57 0.55 -1.05
CA ILE A 58 -2.80 0.81 -1.81
C ILE A 58 -4.00 0.46 -0.94
N PHE A 59 -5.00 1.34 -0.93
CA PHE A 59 -6.18 1.22 -0.09
C PHE A 59 -7.46 1.10 -0.90
N LYS A 60 -8.47 0.45 -0.31
CA LYS A 60 -9.86 0.53 -0.75
C LYS A 60 -10.75 1.03 0.38
N ASP A 61 -11.88 1.62 0.03
CA ASP A 61 -12.91 1.91 1.02
C ASP A 61 -13.41 0.62 1.66
N LYS A 62 -13.70 0.69 2.95
CA LYS A 62 -14.37 -0.41 3.64
C LYS A 62 -15.76 -0.56 3.04
N GLU A 63 -16.06 -1.75 2.54
CA GLU A 63 -17.42 -2.10 2.17
C GLU A 63 -18.27 -2.04 3.46
N GLN A 64 -19.29 -1.18 3.46
CA GLN A 64 -20.24 -1.02 4.57
C GLN A 64 -21.27 -2.13 4.57
#